data_AF-A0A183A0M7-F1
#
_entry.id   AF-A0A183A0M7-F1
#
_cell.length_a   1.000
_cell.length_b   1.000
_cell.length_c   1.000
_cell.angle_alpha   90.00
_cell.angle_beta   90.00
_cell.angle_gamma   90.00
#
_symmetry.space_group_name_H-M   'P 1'
#
loop_
_entity.id
_entity.type
_entity.pdbx_description
1 polymer ?
#
loop_
_entity_poly.entity_id
_entity_poly.type
_entity_poly.pdbx_seq_one_letter_code
_entity_poly.pdbx_strand_id
1 'polypeptide(L)'
;MGNTTDYSDQACAALQLLCNVALTPKGCHLLDGKSKELLGMLATRDPYMLRQVLSVLLNLSCDSNSSTLLLHAEAPDGLMDTVVFALSPSVQPLVSVQAVTLLKNLYNAMRVRGTSKQSQQFVSPGCTMQDFLLVS
;
A
#
# COMPACT_ATOMS: atom_id res chain seq x y z
N MET A 1 13.30 -27.79 -10.24
CA MET A 1 12.35 -26.66 -10.35
C MET A 1 11.48 -26.61 -9.10
N GLY A 2 12.06 -26.34 -7.92
CA GLY A 2 11.32 -26.45 -6.65
C GLY A 2 11.78 -25.48 -5.56
N ASN A 3 12.47 -24.39 -5.94
CA ASN A 3 12.94 -23.41 -4.95
C ASN A 3 12.31 -22.04 -5.17
N THR A 4 12.18 -21.56 -6.41
CA THR A 4 11.70 -20.19 -6.70
C THR A 4 10.20 -19.97 -6.45
N THR A 5 9.37 -21.00 -6.62
CA THR A 5 7.93 -20.96 -6.29
C THR A 5 7.71 -20.88 -4.78
N ASP A 6 8.43 -21.69 -4.02
CA ASP A 6 8.28 -21.80 -2.57
C ASP A 6 8.69 -20.50 -1.86
N TYR A 7 9.73 -19.82 -2.36
CA TYR A 7 10.10 -18.49 -1.86
C TYR A 7 9.04 -17.41 -2.17
N SER A 8 8.35 -17.50 -3.32
CA SER A 8 7.27 -16.56 -3.66
C SER A 8 6.05 -16.76 -2.75
N ASP A 9 5.70 -18.01 -2.46
CA ASP A 9 4.57 -18.34 -1.57
C ASP A 9 4.83 -17.91 -0.13
N GLN A 10 6.06 -18.12 0.37
CA GLN A 10 6.48 -17.64 1.69
C GLN A 10 6.45 -16.12 1.79
N ALA A 11 6.92 -15.41 0.75
CA ALA A 11 6.86 -13.96 0.69
C ALA A 11 5.41 -13.45 0.70
N CYS A 12 4.52 -14.08 -0.07
CA CYS A 12 3.10 -13.75 -0.08
C CYS A 12 2.44 -13.98 1.29
N ALA A 13 2.76 -15.09 1.96
CA ALA A 13 2.25 -15.36 3.30
C ALA A 13 2.75 -14.34 4.34
N ALA A 14 4.03 -13.95 4.26
CA ALA A 14 4.60 -12.92 5.11
C ALA A 14 3.92 -11.56 4.88
N LEU A 15 3.72 -11.16 3.62
CA LEU A 15 3.02 -9.92 3.28
C LEU A 15 1.56 -9.93 3.74
N GLN A 16 0.87 -11.07 3.67
CA GLN A 16 -0.48 -11.22 4.20
C GLN A 16 -0.51 -11.03 5.73
N LEU A 17 0.49 -11.55 6.45
CA LEU A 17 0.62 -11.31 7.89
C LEU A 17 0.89 -9.83 8.18
N LEU A 18 1.78 -9.18 7.44
CA LEU A 18 2.03 -7.74 7.56
C LEU A 18 0.77 -6.91 7.26
N CYS A 19 -0.04 -7.33 6.29
CA CYS A 19 -1.32 -6.70 5.98
C CYS A 19 -2.25 -6.77 7.19
N ASN A 20 -2.35 -7.92 7.85
CA ASN A 20 -3.16 -8.11 9.04
C ASN A 20 -2.65 -7.27 10.22
N VAL A 21 -1.32 -7.18 10.41
CA VAL A 21 -0.71 -6.31 11.43
C VAL A 21 -1.09 -4.85 11.16
N ALA A 22 -1.01 -4.40 9.91
CA ALA A 22 -1.33 -3.03 9.50
C ALA A 22 -2.84 -2.69 9.58
N LEU A 23 -3.73 -3.59 9.98
CA LEU A 23 -5.16 -3.27 10.19
C LEU A 23 -5.41 -2.36 11.39
N THR A 24 -4.39 -2.11 12.23
CA THR A 24 -4.51 -1.25 13.42
C THR A 24 -3.44 -0.16 13.40
N PRO A 25 -3.70 1.03 13.97
CA PRO A 25 -2.70 2.10 14.04
C PRO A 25 -1.39 1.66 14.71
N LYS A 26 -1.50 0.92 15.83
CA LYS A 26 -0.33 0.36 16.52
C LYS A 26 0.48 -0.58 15.62
N GLY A 27 -0.20 -1.39 14.82
CA GLY A 27 0.47 -2.29 13.88
C GLY A 27 1.09 -1.55 12.69
N CYS A 28 0.48 -0.47 12.21
CA CYS A 28 1.10 0.41 11.22
C CYS A 28 2.44 0.96 11.75
N HIS A 29 2.47 1.43 13.00
CA HIS A 29 3.69 1.94 13.63
C HIS A 29 4.81 0.91 13.77
N LEU A 30 4.50 -0.39 13.88
CA LEU A 30 5.52 -1.45 13.87
C LEU A 30 6.24 -1.54 12.52
N LEU A 31 5.64 -0.99 11.45
CA LEU A 31 6.15 -1.03 10.09
C LEU A 31 6.74 0.32 9.62
N ASP A 32 6.78 1.34 10.48
CA ASP A 32 7.29 2.69 10.14
C ASP A 32 8.72 2.65 9.57
N GLY A 33 9.58 1.76 10.08
CA GLY A 33 10.94 1.56 9.59
C GLY A 33 11.05 0.76 8.27
N LYS A 34 9.93 0.32 7.71
CA LYS A 34 9.87 -0.59 6.55
C LYS A 34 9.25 0.04 5.30
N SER A 35 8.86 1.31 5.33
CA SER A 35 8.22 2.01 4.22
C SER A 35 9.00 1.92 2.90
N LYS A 36 10.32 2.16 2.93
CA LYS A 36 11.17 2.10 1.72
C LYS A 36 11.25 0.68 1.13
N GLU A 37 11.36 -0.33 1.99
CA GLU A 37 11.43 -1.74 1.59
C GLU A 37 10.08 -2.18 0.98
N LEU A 38 8.96 -1.83 1.62
CA LEU A 38 7.61 -2.11 1.14
C LEU A 38 7.32 -1.43 -0.20
N LEU A 39 7.75 -0.17 -0.39
CA LEU A 39 7.64 0.51 -1.67
C LEU A 39 8.52 -0.15 -2.72
N GLY A 40 9.76 -0.54 -2.40
CA GLY A 40 10.63 -1.26 -3.32
C GLY A 40 10.02 -2.54 -3.87
N MET A 41 9.22 -3.25 -3.06
CA MET A 41 8.53 -4.47 -3.49
C MET A 41 7.41 -4.21 -4.53
N LEU A 42 6.98 -2.96 -4.75
CA LEU A 42 6.08 -2.61 -5.85
C LEU A 42 6.68 -2.91 -7.22
N ALA A 43 8.00 -2.96 -7.37
CA ALA A 43 8.65 -3.27 -8.65
C ALA A 43 8.38 -4.71 -9.14
N THR A 44 7.72 -5.56 -8.34
CA THR A 44 7.34 -6.91 -8.74
C THR A 44 6.40 -6.92 -9.95
N ARG A 45 6.62 -7.87 -10.86
CA ARG A 45 5.72 -8.15 -12.00
C ARG A 45 4.79 -9.34 -11.74
N ASP A 46 4.89 -9.95 -10.56
CA ASP A 46 3.95 -10.99 -10.13
C ASP A 46 2.65 -10.34 -9.62
N PRO A 47 1.49 -10.57 -10.28
CA PRO A 47 0.21 -9.99 -9.85
C PRO A 47 -0.21 -10.40 -8.44
N TYR A 48 0.13 -11.61 -7.98
CA TYR A 48 -0.23 -12.09 -6.65
C TYR A 48 0.61 -11.39 -5.58
N MET A 49 1.92 -11.31 -5.78
CA MET A 49 2.80 -10.56 -4.88
C MET A 49 2.44 -9.07 -4.87
N LEU A 50 2.17 -8.48 -6.05
CA LEU A 50 1.76 -7.09 -6.19
C LEU A 50 0.49 -6.80 -5.38
N ARG A 51 -0.52 -7.67 -5.48
CA ARG A 51 -1.74 -7.58 -4.66
C ARG A 51 -1.42 -7.55 -3.17
N GLN A 52 -0.51 -8.40 -2.71
CA GLN A 52 -0.16 -8.47 -1.29
C GLN A 52 0.59 -7.21 -0.82
N VAL A 53 1.58 -6.74 -1.58
CA VAL A 53 2.31 -5.50 -1.28
C VAL A 53 1.35 -4.31 -1.24
N LEU A 54 0.46 -4.18 -2.22
CA LEU A 54 -0.54 -3.11 -2.27
C LEU A 54 -1.50 -3.16 -1.08
N SER A 55 -1.87 -4.35 -0.60
CA SER A 55 -2.74 -4.49 0.57
C SER A 55 -2.08 -3.94 1.84
N VAL A 56 -0.80 -4.22 2.06
CA VAL A 56 -0.03 -3.66 3.18
C VAL A 56 0.06 -2.14 3.06
N LEU A 57 0.47 -1.64 1.90
CA LEU A 57 0.66 -0.21 1.65
C LEU A 57 -0.66 0.57 1.78
N LEU A 58 -1.79 -0.01 1.35
CA LEU A 58 -3.09 0.61 1.49
C LEU A 58 -3.45 0.82 2.97
N ASN A 59 -3.26 -0.20 3.80
CA ASN A 59 -3.50 -0.09 5.24
C ASN A 59 -2.59 0.96 5.90
N LEU A 60 -1.29 0.97 5.55
CA LEU A 60 -0.36 2.00 6.02
C LEU A 60 -0.77 3.40 5.56
N SER A 61 -1.28 3.56 4.34
CA SER A 61 -1.70 4.86 3.82
C SER A 61 -2.93 5.45 4.53
N CYS A 62 -3.68 4.63 5.28
CA CYS A 62 -4.83 5.06 6.07
C CYS A 62 -4.41 5.67 7.42
N ASP A 63 -3.24 5.31 7.94
CA ASP A 63 -2.67 5.93 9.14
C ASP A 63 -1.90 7.20 8.75
N SER A 64 -2.14 8.31 9.45
CA SER A 64 -1.60 9.62 9.05
C SER A 64 -0.08 9.72 9.18
N ASN A 65 0.51 9.08 10.18
CA ASN A 65 1.94 9.04 10.42
C ASN A 65 2.63 8.11 9.41
N SER A 66 2.06 6.92 9.20
CA SER A 66 2.57 5.94 8.26
C SER A 66 2.48 6.44 6.81
N SER A 67 1.36 7.07 6.44
CA SER A 67 1.16 7.74 5.15
C SER A 67 2.18 8.86 4.92
N THR A 68 2.51 9.60 5.97
CA THR A 68 3.60 10.59 5.93
C THR A 68 4.95 9.94 5.63
N LEU A 69 5.28 8.84 6.29
CA LEU A 69 6.54 8.13 6.07
C LEU A 69 6.62 7.54 4.67
N LEU A 70 5.51 7.04 4.13
CA LEU A 70 5.41 6.59 2.74
C LEU A 70 5.71 7.73 1.76
N LEU A 71 5.24 8.95 2.02
CA LEU A 71 5.51 10.12 1.18
C LEU A 71 6.96 10.63 1.25
N HIS A 72 7.65 10.41 2.38
CA HIS A 72 9.05 10.79 2.55
C HIS A 72 10.03 9.68 2.15
N ALA A 73 9.54 8.46 1.97
CA ALA A 73 10.34 7.39 1.44
C ALA A 73 10.69 7.69 -0.02
N GLU A 74 11.95 7.47 -0.36
CA GLU A 74 12.43 7.59 -1.72
C GLU A 74 11.60 6.68 -2.65
N ALA A 75 10.99 7.29 -3.67
CA ALA A 75 10.20 6.53 -4.62
C ALA A 75 11.10 5.52 -5.33
N PRO A 76 10.70 4.24 -5.41
CA PRO A 76 11.49 3.25 -6.10
C PRO A 76 11.58 3.58 -7.59
N ASP A 77 12.74 3.34 -8.17
CA ASP A 77 12.90 3.36 -9.63
C ASP A 77 11.86 2.42 -10.26
N GLY A 78 11.11 2.92 -11.24
CA GLY A 78 10.04 2.15 -11.89
C GLY A 78 8.69 2.15 -11.16
N LEU A 79 8.48 2.98 -10.14
CA LEU A 79 7.15 3.16 -9.52
C LEU A 79 6.05 3.41 -10.57
N MET A 80 6.35 4.27 -11.55
CA MET A 80 5.42 4.55 -12.65
C MET A 80 5.15 3.32 -13.51
N ASP A 81 6.16 2.49 -13.77
CA ASP A 81 5.97 1.26 -14.53
C ASP A 81 5.13 0.24 -13.77
N THR A 82 5.25 0.19 -12.45
CA THR A 82 4.36 -0.60 -11.60
C THR A 82 2.93 -0.07 -11.66
N VAL A 83 2.73 1.25 -11.56
CA VAL A 83 1.40 1.85 -11.65
C VAL A 83 0.76 1.53 -13.00
N VAL A 84 1.50 1.69 -14.10
CA VAL A 84 1.04 1.33 -15.45
C VAL A 84 0.66 -0.15 -15.52
N PHE A 85 1.48 -1.03 -14.95
CA PHE A 85 1.19 -2.46 -14.91
C PHE A 85 -0.05 -2.80 -14.08
N ALA A 86 -0.18 -2.24 -12.88
CA ALA A 86 -1.31 -2.44 -11.98
C ALA A 86 -2.64 -1.96 -12.60
N LEU A 87 -2.58 -0.97 -13.48
CA LEU A 87 -3.73 -0.43 -14.22
C LEU A 87 -3.95 -1.11 -15.59
N SER A 88 -3.11 -2.07 -15.96
CA SER A 88 -3.23 -2.75 -17.25
C SER A 88 -4.47 -3.66 -17.29
N PRO A 89 -5.12 -3.83 -18.46
CA PRO A 89 -6.27 -4.73 -18.60
C PRO A 89 -5.96 -6.20 -18.30
N SER A 90 -4.68 -6.58 -18.31
CA SER A 90 -4.19 -7.93 -18.01
C SER A 90 -4.13 -8.27 -16.52
N VAL A 91 -4.33 -7.30 -15.63
CA VAL A 91 -4.24 -7.47 -14.18
C VAL A 91 -5.64 -7.55 -13.57
N GLN A 92 -5.79 -8.31 -12.47
CA GLN A 92 -7.08 -8.46 -11.79
C GLN A 92 -7.61 -7.08 -11.34
N PRO A 93 -8.91 -6.78 -11.54
CA PRO A 93 -9.48 -5.47 -11.22
C PRO A 93 -9.24 -5.00 -9.79
N LEU A 94 -9.18 -5.94 -8.84
CA LEU A 94 -8.87 -5.64 -7.43
C LEU A 94 -7.52 -4.95 -7.26
N VAL A 95 -6.48 -5.39 -7.98
CA VAL A 95 -5.14 -4.79 -7.92
C VAL A 95 -5.17 -3.36 -8.44
N SER A 96 -5.90 -3.10 -9.52
CA SER A 96 -6.09 -1.75 -10.06
C SER A 96 -6.80 -0.84 -9.05
N VAL A 97 -7.87 -1.33 -8.40
CA VAL A 97 -8.59 -0.59 -7.35
C VAL A 97 -7.67 -0.29 -6.16
N GLN A 98 -6.85 -1.24 -5.72
CA GLN A 98 -5.90 -1.05 -4.64
C GLN A 98 -4.84 0.01 -4.99
N ALA A 99 -4.26 -0.06 -6.19
CA ALA A 99 -3.31 0.92 -6.68
C ALA A 99 -3.89 2.34 -6.74
N VAL A 100 -5.09 2.50 -7.31
CA VAL A 100 -5.77 3.81 -7.37
C VAL A 100 -6.10 4.33 -5.97
N THR A 101 -6.55 3.45 -5.06
CA THR A 101 -6.89 3.85 -3.70
C THR A 101 -5.66 4.27 -2.90
N LEU A 102 -4.53 3.56 -3.05
CA LEU A 102 -3.25 3.97 -2.47
C LEU A 102 -2.84 5.35 -2.98
N LEU A 103 -2.87 5.59 -4.29
CA LEU A 103 -2.55 6.90 -4.88
C LEU A 103 -3.47 8.00 -4.35
N LYS A 104 -4.77 7.74 -4.24
CA LYS A 104 -5.76 8.66 -3.65
C LYS A 104 -5.41 9.00 -2.19
N ASN A 105 -5.07 8.01 -1.37
CA ASN A 105 -4.74 8.21 0.04
C ASN A 105 -3.48 9.06 0.19
N LEU A 106 -2.42 8.75 -0.58
CA LEU A 106 -1.18 9.52 -0.59
C LEU A 106 -1.39 10.95 -1.09
N TYR A 107 -2.17 11.14 -2.15
CA TYR A 107 -2.53 12.46 -2.66
C TYR A 107 -3.29 13.28 -1.61
N ASN A 108 -4.27 12.68 -0.94
CA ASN A 108 -5.01 13.34 0.13
C ASN A 108 -4.11 13.74 1.30
N ALA A 109 -3.17 12.87 1.71
CA ALA A 109 -2.20 13.18 2.75
C ALA A 109 -1.29 14.37 2.37
N MET A 110 -0.85 14.45 1.11
CA MET A 110 -0.13 15.63 0.60
C MET A 110 -1.01 16.89 0.62
N ARG A 111 -2.26 16.79 0.17
CA ARG A 111 -3.19 17.93 0.13
C ARG A 111 -3.48 18.48 1.52
N VAL A 112 -3.75 17.60 2.49
CA VAL A 112 -4.00 17.98 3.89
C VAL A 112 -2.78 18.68 4.50
N ARG A 113 -1.55 18.27 4.15
CA ARG A 113 -0.32 18.99 4.54
C ARG A 113 -0.23 20.38 3.91
N GLY A 114 -0.58 20.50 2.63
CA GLY A 114 -0.63 21.78 1.92
C GLY A 114 -1.65 22.74 2.53
N THR A 115 -2.80 22.24 2.97
CA THR A 115 -3.81 23.02 3.67
C THR A 115 -3.49 23.22 5.15
N SER A 116 -2.69 22.38 5.81
CA SER A 116 -2.36 22.51 7.25
C SER A 116 -1.48 23.71 7.60
N LYS A 117 -0.99 24.50 6.63
CA LYS A 117 -0.52 25.88 6.92
C LYS A 117 -1.69 26.87 7.15
N GLN A 118 -2.92 26.45 6.88
CA GLN A 118 -4.18 27.14 7.15
C GLN A 118 -5.24 26.12 7.62
N SER A 119 -5.44 26.05 8.94
CA SER A 119 -6.60 25.43 9.60
C SER A 119 -6.49 23.94 9.95
N GLN A 120 -6.65 23.68 11.24
CA GLN A 120 -6.81 22.38 11.86
C GLN A 120 -8.17 21.73 11.49
N GLN A 121 -8.20 20.40 11.66
CA GLN A 121 -9.37 19.52 11.73
C GLN A 121 -10.13 19.23 10.43
N PHE A 122 -9.75 18.13 9.77
CA PHE A 122 -10.70 17.28 9.07
C PHE A 122 -10.27 15.81 9.19
N VAL A 123 -10.97 15.04 10.03
CA VAL A 123 -10.83 13.58 10.09
C VAL A 123 -11.70 13.01 8.98
N SER A 124 -11.09 12.61 7.87
CA SER A 124 -11.78 11.77 6.89
C SER A 124 -11.56 10.30 7.24
N PRO A 125 -12.60 9.44 7.15
CA PRO A 125 -12.41 8.01 7.32
C PRO A 125 -11.54 7.51 6.17
N GLY A 126 -10.39 6.92 6.50
CA GLY A 126 -9.56 6.21 5.54
C GLY A 126 -10.26 4.93 5.10
N CYS A 127 -10.24 4.62 3.80
CA CYS A 127 -10.77 3.35 3.29
C CYS A 127 -9.75 2.23 3.53
N THR A 128 -10.10 1.29 4.40
CA THR A 128 -9.25 0.14 4.76
C THR A 128 -9.58 -1.06 3.88
N MET A 129 -8.72 -2.09 3.86
CA MET A 129 -9.04 -3.37 3.21
C MET A 129 -10.32 -4.04 3.75
N GLN A 130 -10.73 -3.74 4.99
CA GLN A 130 -11.97 -4.27 5.56
C GLN A 130 -13.22 -3.79 4.81
N ASP A 131 -13.17 -2.58 4.25
CA ASP A 131 -14.29 -2.01 3.48
C ASP A 131 -14.53 -2.77 2.17
N PHE A 132 -13.52 -3.46 1.66
CA PHE A 132 -13.61 -4.27 0.44
C PHE A 132 -14.01 -5.73 0.70
N LEU A 133 -13.72 -6.26 1.89
CA LEU A 133 -14.10 -7.63 2.28
C LEU A 133 -15.59 -7.78 2.61
N LEU A 134 -16.32 -6.68 2.82
CA LEU A 134 -17.75 -6.66 3.09
C LEU A 134 -18.64 -6.61 1.83
N VAL A 135 -18.03 -6.55 0.64
CA VAL A 135 -18.74 -6.47 -0.66
C VAL A 135 -18.57 -7.77 -1.47
N SER A 136 -18.04 -8.85 -0.86
CA SER A 136 -17.89 -10.17 -1.47
C SER A 136 -18.89 -11.17 -0.93
#